data_AF-A0A848FP71-F1
#
_entry.id   AF-A0A848FP71-F1
#
_cell.length_a   1.000
_cell.length_b   1.000
_cell.length_c   1.000
_cell.angle_alpha   90.00
_cell.angle_beta   90.00
_cell.angle_gamma   90.00
#
_symmetry.space_group_name_H-M   'P 1'
#
loop_
_entity.id
_entity.type
_entity.pdbx_description
1 polymer ?
#
loop_
_entity_poly.entity_id
_entity_poly.type
_entity_poly.pdbx_seq_one_letter_code
_entity_poly.pdbx_strand_id
1 'polypeptide(L)'
;MGLDLSHIRLCEKTDDELSYLYSSDFEHNPEFLQRHQHLVNYKIETSSFFHFYIFKNAKDKTLYESYFPEEDKSLHLIGSPAQLSDEIRRIEAANNLLPEEKFMSETTYSPTNNIFAKPVTYTLVLYAIAYEKVPVFYYREIGYQRKGMTSSFYEDFENNQLYFKKADVQKAALYVDQRKSQPGLKDSFQQNFIDNFIEGESIFWPNW
;
A
#
# COMPACT_ATOMS: atom_id res chain seq x y z
N MET A 1 -8.24 12.32 -10.14
CA MET A 1 -7.27 12.02 -9.08
C MET A 1 -6.32 13.22 -8.97
N GLY A 2 -5.81 13.54 -7.79
CA GLY A 2 -5.06 14.78 -7.55
C GLY A 2 -3.57 14.50 -7.58
N LEU A 3 -2.79 15.34 -8.28
CA LEU A 3 -1.33 15.26 -8.26
C LEU A 3 -0.76 15.81 -6.95
N ASP A 4 0.11 15.03 -6.34
CA ASP A 4 0.94 15.36 -5.20
C ASP A 4 2.41 15.14 -5.56
N LEU A 5 3.23 16.18 -5.42
CA LEU A 5 4.67 16.14 -5.64
C LEU A 5 5.36 16.20 -4.28
N SER A 6 6.14 15.18 -3.97
CA SER A 6 6.88 15.09 -2.71
C SER A 6 8.38 15.17 -2.98
N HIS A 7 9.09 15.97 -2.20
CA HIS A 7 10.54 15.97 -2.13
C HIS A 7 10.92 15.40 -0.77
N ILE A 8 11.49 14.22 -0.78
CA ILE A 8 11.78 13.46 0.44
C ILE A 8 13.28 13.17 0.55
N ARG A 9 13.73 12.91 1.78
CA ARG A 9 15.06 12.36 2.07
C ARG A 9 14.94 11.22 3.06
N LEU A 10 15.73 10.18 2.84
CA LEU A 10 15.85 9.10 3.82
C LEU A 10 16.43 9.65 5.13
N CYS A 11 15.97 9.11 6.25
CA CYS A 11 16.46 9.49 7.57
C CYS A 11 16.48 8.30 8.54
N GLU A 12 17.15 8.50 9.67
CA GLU A 12 17.08 7.54 10.78
C GLU A 12 15.63 7.42 11.28
N LYS A 13 15.27 6.23 11.77
CA LYS A 13 14.01 6.02 12.46
C LYS A 13 14.02 6.83 13.76
N THR A 14 13.07 7.74 13.90
CA THR A 14 12.80 8.43 15.18
C THR A 14 11.61 7.78 15.89
N ASP A 15 11.34 8.22 17.12
CA ASP A 15 10.17 7.77 17.89
C ASP A 15 8.85 8.37 17.34
N ASP A 16 8.95 9.37 16.45
CA ASP A 16 7.80 9.96 15.77
C ASP A 16 7.28 9.04 14.65
N GLU A 17 5.99 9.16 14.32
CA GLU A 17 5.40 8.47 13.17
C GLU A 17 5.98 9.01 11.85
N LEU A 18 7.08 8.41 11.40
CA LEU A 18 7.65 8.66 10.09
C LEU A 18 7.05 7.74 9.03
N SER A 19 6.79 8.30 7.86
CA SER A 19 6.48 7.54 6.66
C SER A 19 7.70 6.73 6.19
N TYR A 20 7.44 5.66 5.44
CA TYR A 20 8.47 4.74 4.98
C TYR A 20 8.23 4.32 3.53
N LEU A 21 9.30 3.91 2.87
CA LEU A 21 9.32 3.23 1.57
C LEU A 21 9.86 1.80 1.77
N TYR A 22 9.36 0.87 0.99
CA TYR A 22 9.90 -0.48 0.96
C TYR A 22 11.23 -0.50 0.21
N SER A 23 12.14 -1.40 0.58
CA SER A 23 13.39 -1.55 -0.18
C SER A 23 13.14 -1.93 -1.65
N SER A 24 12.03 -2.60 -1.94
CA SER A 24 11.61 -2.95 -3.31
C SER A 24 11.30 -1.73 -4.17
N ASP A 25 10.90 -0.60 -3.57
CA ASP A 25 10.61 0.65 -4.30
C ASP A 25 11.86 1.23 -4.99
N PHE A 26 13.04 0.75 -4.61
CA PHE A 26 14.34 1.18 -5.13
C PHE A 26 15.00 0.14 -6.04
N GLU A 27 14.30 -0.91 -6.47
CA GLU A 27 14.87 -1.99 -7.31
C GLU A 27 15.53 -1.47 -8.60
N HIS A 28 15.02 -0.36 -9.15
CA HIS A 28 15.58 0.31 -10.33
C HIS A 28 16.72 1.29 -10.03
N ASN A 29 17.11 1.46 -8.77
CA ASN A 29 18.22 2.31 -8.35
C ASN A 29 19.07 1.66 -7.22
N PRO A 30 19.75 0.53 -7.50
CA PRO A 30 20.50 -0.22 -6.49
C PRO A 30 21.67 0.56 -5.88
N GLU A 31 22.24 1.53 -6.62
CA GLU A 31 23.32 2.39 -6.11
C GLU A 31 22.83 3.30 -4.96
N PHE A 32 21.59 3.79 -5.05
CA PHE A 32 20.98 4.57 -3.98
C PHE A 32 20.80 3.71 -2.71
N LEU A 33 20.30 2.48 -2.86
CA LEU A 33 20.20 1.52 -1.75
C LEU A 33 21.55 1.24 -1.10
N GLN A 34 22.57 0.98 -1.92
CA GLN A 34 23.92 0.68 -1.42
C GLN A 34 24.49 1.83 -0.58
N ARG A 35 24.30 3.08 -1.02
CA ARG A 35 24.75 4.28 -0.28
C ARG A 35 24.04 4.41 1.07
N HIS A 36 22.75 4.09 1.11
CA HIS A 36 21.88 4.28 2.27
C HIS A 36 21.67 3.02 3.10
N GLN A 37 22.45 1.96 2.90
CA GLN A 37 22.30 0.68 3.62
C GLN A 37 22.30 0.83 5.16
N HIS A 38 22.97 1.86 5.67
CA HIS A 38 23.05 2.17 7.10
C HIS A 38 21.72 2.71 7.68
N LEU A 39 20.79 3.15 6.83
CA LEU A 39 19.45 3.60 7.19
C LEU A 39 18.38 2.51 7.06
N VAL A 40 18.75 1.31 6.62
CA VAL A 40 17.81 0.18 6.50
C VAL A 40 17.24 -0.14 7.89
N ASN A 41 15.93 -0.13 7.97
CA ASN A 41 15.19 -0.63 9.11
C ASN A 41 14.32 -1.79 8.68
N TYR A 42 13.55 -2.34 9.62
CA TYR A 42 12.69 -3.48 9.33
C TYR A 42 11.34 -3.35 10.00
N LYS A 43 10.30 -3.69 9.24
CA LYS A 43 8.94 -3.88 9.76
C LYS A 43 8.61 -5.35 9.81
N ILE A 44 7.82 -5.73 10.80
CA ILE A 44 7.19 -7.05 10.84
C ILE A 44 5.82 -6.88 10.21
N GLU A 45 5.58 -7.59 9.12
CA GLU A 45 4.32 -7.54 8.39
C GLU A 45 3.75 -8.95 8.28
N THR A 46 2.42 -9.06 8.22
CA THR A 46 1.76 -10.36 8.03
C THR A 46 1.94 -10.80 6.59
N SER A 47 2.60 -11.94 6.37
CA SER A 47 2.85 -12.50 5.04
C SER A 47 1.88 -13.61 4.66
N SER A 48 1.12 -14.14 5.62
CA SER A 48 0.13 -15.17 5.35
C SER A 48 -1.01 -15.16 6.36
N PHE A 49 -2.21 -15.48 5.88
CA PHE A 49 -3.42 -15.56 6.66
C PHE A 49 -4.05 -16.95 6.58
N PHE A 50 -4.72 -17.35 7.66
CA PHE A 50 -5.70 -18.43 7.67
C PHE A 50 -7.11 -17.83 7.64
N HIS A 51 -7.95 -18.30 6.72
CA HIS A 51 -9.26 -17.73 6.46
C HIS A 51 -10.38 -18.68 6.89
N PHE A 52 -11.37 -18.19 7.63
CA PHE A 52 -12.68 -18.83 7.71
C PHE A 52 -13.70 -18.02 6.92
N TYR A 53 -14.34 -18.67 5.96
CA TYR A 53 -15.50 -18.14 5.25
C TYR A 53 -16.75 -18.78 5.85
N ILE A 54 -17.50 -18.01 6.64
CA ILE A 54 -18.68 -18.50 7.34
C ILE A 54 -19.93 -18.05 6.57
N PHE A 55 -20.59 -19.00 5.93
CA PHE A 55 -21.79 -18.77 5.12
C PHE A 55 -23.05 -19.03 5.94
N LYS A 56 -24.10 -18.24 5.72
CA LYS A 56 -25.40 -18.43 6.40
C LYS A 56 -26.07 -19.76 6.01
N ASN A 57 -25.78 -20.29 4.82
CA ASN A 57 -26.38 -21.51 4.29
C ASN A 57 -25.48 -22.19 3.24
N ALA A 58 -25.74 -23.48 2.99
CA ALA A 58 -24.99 -24.28 2.04
C ALA A 58 -25.06 -23.77 0.59
N LYS A 59 -26.19 -23.19 0.17
CA LYS A 59 -26.38 -22.70 -1.19
C LYS A 59 -25.41 -21.56 -1.51
N ASP A 60 -25.26 -20.62 -0.57
CA ASP A 60 -24.36 -19.49 -0.69
C ASP A 60 -22.87 -19.95 -0.69
N LYS A 61 -22.51 -20.94 0.14
CA LYS A 61 -21.19 -21.61 0.13
C LYS A 61 -20.89 -22.25 -1.24
N THR A 62 -21.79 -23.11 -1.73
CA THR A 62 -21.58 -23.79 -3.03
C THR A 62 -21.50 -22.81 -4.18
N LEU A 63 -22.29 -21.73 -4.14
CA LEU A 63 -22.21 -20.67 -5.13
C LEU A 63 -20.84 -19.98 -5.09
N TYR A 64 -20.34 -19.64 -3.90
CA TYR A 64 -19.00 -19.05 -3.73
C TYR A 64 -17.89 -19.98 -4.26
N GLU A 65 -17.94 -21.26 -3.88
CA GLU A 65 -16.97 -22.29 -4.29
C GLU A 65 -16.95 -22.53 -5.81
N SER A 66 -18.05 -22.24 -6.50
CA SER A 66 -18.08 -22.31 -7.97
C SER A 66 -17.26 -21.21 -8.65
N TYR A 67 -17.02 -20.10 -7.94
CA TYR A 67 -16.18 -18.99 -8.42
C TYR A 67 -14.76 -19.06 -7.87
N PHE A 68 -14.58 -19.57 -6.65
CA PHE A 68 -13.31 -19.61 -5.94
C PHE A 68 -13.04 -21.03 -5.45
N PRO A 69 -12.09 -21.76 -6.08
CA PRO A 69 -11.69 -23.07 -5.57
C PRO A 69 -11.05 -22.94 -4.17
N GLU A 70 -11.07 -24.03 -3.41
CA GLU A 70 -10.51 -24.08 -2.06
C GLU A 70 -9.01 -23.76 -2.06
N GLU A 71 -8.56 -22.97 -1.08
CA GLU A 71 -7.17 -22.57 -0.91
C GLU A 71 -6.55 -23.33 0.27
N ASP A 72 -5.23 -23.57 0.22
CA ASP A 72 -4.47 -24.39 1.21
C ASP A 72 -4.54 -23.86 2.67
N LYS A 73 -5.11 -22.68 2.89
CA LYS A 73 -5.23 -21.99 4.19
C LYS A 73 -6.60 -21.35 4.40
N SER A 74 -7.64 -21.99 3.87
CA SER A 74 -9.02 -21.55 4.08
C SER A 74 -9.91 -22.70 4.54
N LEU A 75 -10.97 -22.34 5.28
CA LEU A 75 -12.05 -23.25 5.61
C LEU A 75 -13.39 -22.57 5.37
N HIS A 76 -14.31 -23.32 4.78
CA HIS A 76 -15.65 -22.84 4.50
C HIS A 76 -16.66 -23.50 5.45
N LEU A 77 -17.23 -22.70 6.35
CA LEU A 77 -18.15 -23.15 7.38
C LEU A 77 -19.58 -22.69 7.07
N ILE A 78 -20.59 -23.41 7.60
CA ILE A 78 -21.99 -23.04 7.46
C ILE A 78 -22.59 -22.79 8.83
N GLY A 79 -23.13 -21.59 9.05
CA GLY A 79 -23.78 -21.19 10.29
C GLY A 79 -23.54 -19.72 10.60
N SER A 80 -23.56 -19.40 11.91
CA SER A 80 -23.15 -18.10 12.43
C SER A 80 -21.92 -18.27 13.33
N PRO A 81 -21.09 -17.21 13.51
CA PRO A 81 -19.94 -17.28 14.41
C PRO A 81 -20.29 -17.74 15.84
N ALA A 82 -21.48 -17.37 16.33
CA ALA A 82 -21.95 -17.78 17.65
C ALA A 82 -22.24 -19.29 17.73
N GLN A 83 -22.90 -19.85 16.70
CA GLN A 83 -23.19 -21.29 16.62
C GLN A 83 -21.92 -22.13 16.44
N LEU A 84 -20.92 -21.57 15.76
CA LEU A 84 -19.68 -22.24 15.43
C LEU A 84 -18.57 -22.03 16.48
N SER A 85 -18.86 -21.39 17.62
CA SER A 85 -17.80 -20.98 18.57
C SER A 85 -16.91 -22.15 19.03
N ASP A 86 -17.48 -23.30 19.35
CA ASP A 86 -16.72 -24.47 19.81
C ASP A 86 -15.95 -25.15 18.66
N GLU A 87 -16.49 -25.14 17.45
CA GLU A 87 -15.80 -25.63 16.27
C GLU A 87 -14.61 -24.75 15.90
N ILE A 88 -14.82 -23.43 15.89
CA ILE A 88 -13.77 -22.43 15.67
C ILE A 88 -12.65 -22.62 16.68
N ARG A 89 -12.94 -22.74 17.99
CA ARG A 89 -11.90 -22.98 19.01
C ARG A 89 -11.12 -24.27 18.80
N ARG A 90 -11.78 -25.33 18.34
CA ARG A 90 -11.09 -26.59 18.02
C ARG A 90 -10.15 -26.42 16.83
N ILE A 91 -10.58 -25.71 15.79
CA ILE A 91 -9.75 -25.43 14.61
C ILE A 91 -8.58 -24.51 14.97
N GLU A 92 -8.83 -23.46 15.76
CA GLU A 92 -7.81 -22.55 16.29
C GLU A 92 -6.73 -23.36 17.02
N ALA A 93 -7.12 -24.22 17.97
CA ALA A 93 -6.19 -25.05 18.72
C ALA A 93 -5.43 -26.05 17.82
N ALA A 94 -6.10 -26.66 16.83
CA ALA A 94 -5.47 -27.62 15.93
C ALA A 94 -4.43 -26.98 14.98
N ASN A 95 -4.60 -25.70 14.65
CA ASN A 95 -3.74 -24.97 13.72
C ASN A 95 -2.83 -23.94 14.43
N ASN A 96 -2.82 -23.93 15.77
CA ASN A 96 -2.12 -22.92 16.59
C ASN A 96 -2.48 -21.47 16.22
N LEU A 97 -3.74 -21.21 15.89
CA LEU A 97 -4.22 -19.86 15.60
C LEU A 97 -4.45 -19.11 16.91
N LEU A 98 -3.91 -17.89 17.01
CA LEU A 98 -4.02 -17.04 18.19
C LEU A 98 -5.34 -16.24 18.16
N PRO A 99 -6.27 -16.44 19.12
CA PRO A 99 -7.55 -15.73 19.12
C PRO A 99 -7.43 -14.20 19.21
N GLU A 100 -6.34 -13.69 19.80
CA GLU A 100 -6.03 -12.26 19.90
C GLU A 100 -5.66 -11.63 18.55
N GLU A 101 -5.23 -12.42 17.57
CA GLU A 101 -4.90 -11.98 16.21
C GLU A 101 -6.10 -12.10 15.25
N LYS A 102 -7.26 -12.47 15.79
CA LYS A 102 -8.48 -12.66 15.02
C LYS A 102 -9.06 -11.33 14.54
N PHE A 103 -9.15 -11.17 13.23
CA PHE A 103 -9.96 -10.13 12.59
C PHE A 103 -11.25 -10.73 12.03
N MET A 104 -12.38 -10.02 12.17
CA MET A 104 -13.68 -10.50 11.68
C MET A 104 -14.48 -9.38 11.03
N SER A 105 -15.05 -9.65 9.85
CA SER A 105 -15.90 -8.72 9.12
C SER A 105 -17.02 -9.44 8.37
N GLU A 106 -18.15 -8.78 8.12
CA GLU A 106 -19.16 -9.26 7.17
C GLU A 106 -18.84 -8.66 5.80
N THR A 107 -18.79 -9.52 4.78
CA THR A 107 -18.43 -9.13 3.40
C THR A 107 -19.49 -9.67 2.44
N THR A 108 -19.71 -8.94 1.34
CA THR A 108 -20.58 -9.36 0.26
C THR A 108 -19.81 -9.40 -1.04
N TYR A 109 -19.79 -10.57 -1.68
CA TYR A 109 -19.24 -10.76 -3.02
C TYR A 109 -20.36 -10.65 -4.07
N SER A 110 -20.13 -9.79 -5.07
CA SER A 110 -21.01 -9.62 -6.22
C SER A 110 -20.26 -10.03 -7.49
N PRO A 111 -20.66 -11.09 -8.20
CA PRO A 111 -19.99 -11.52 -9.43
C PRO A 111 -20.05 -10.42 -10.50
N THR A 112 -18.90 -9.92 -10.93
CA THR A 112 -18.82 -8.81 -11.91
C THR A 112 -19.32 -9.18 -13.29
N ASN A 113 -19.27 -10.47 -13.63
CA ASN A 113 -19.56 -10.96 -14.99
C ASN A 113 -21.04 -11.29 -15.22
N ASN A 114 -21.90 -11.17 -14.20
CA ASN A 114 -23.33 -11.43 -14.34
C ASN A 114 -24.13 -10.50 -13.42
N ILE A 115 -24.70 -9.44 -14.01
CA ILE A 115 -25.54 -8.46 -13.31
C ILE A 115 -26.78 -9.05 -12.63
N PHE A 116 -27.18 -10.27 -13.00
CA PHE A 116 -28.30 -10.99 -12.40
C PHE A 116 -27.87 -12.02 -11.36
N ALA A 117 -26.57 -12.23 -11.17
CA ALA A 117 -26.10 -13.15 -10.15
C ALA A 117 -26.42 -12.60 -8.76
N LYS A 118 -27.02 -13.46 -7.92
CA LYS A 118 -27.31 -13.13 -6.53
C LYS A 118 -25.97 -12.89 -5.80
N PRO A 119 -25.81 -11.77 -5.07
CA PRO A 119 -24.64 -11.57 -4.24
C PRO A 119 -24.58 -12.60 -3.11
N VAL A 120 -23.35 -12.97 -2.73
CA VAL A 120 -23.08 -13.92 -1.65
C VAL A 120 -22.54 -13.15 -0.45
N THR A 121 -23.25 -13.20 0.67
CA THR A 121 -22.81 -12.61 1.93
C THR A 121 -22.27 -13.69 2.86
N TYR A 122 -21.11 -13.44 3.44
CA TYR A 122 -20.45 -14.32 4.40
C TYR A 122 -19.73 -13.51 5.48
N THR A 123 -19.45 -14.13 6.61
CA THR A 123 -18.54 -13.58 7.62
C THR A 123 -17.14 -14.10 7.33
N LEU A 124 -16.19 -13.19 7.11
CA LEU A 124 -14.78 -13.49 6.98
C LEU A 124 -14.12 -13.41 8.36
N VAL A 125 -13.39 -14.46 8.74
CA VAL A 125 -12.51 -14.46 9.90
C VAL A 125 -11.08 -14.68 9.42
N LEU A 126 -10.15 -13.85 9.84
CA LEU A 126 -8.74 -13.90 9.46
C LEU A 126 -7.88 -14.10 10.69
N TYR A 127 -6.87 -14.96 10.56
CA TYR A 127 -5.77 -15.08 11.52
C TYR A 127 -4.48 -14.85 10.76
N ALA A 128 -3.61 -13.98 11.27
CA ALA A 128 -2.23 -13.96 10.83
C ALA A 128 -1.57 -15.28 11.24
N ILE A 129 -0.88 -15.95 10.31
CA ILE A 129 -0.19 -17.22 10.60
C ILE A 129 1.28 -17.23 10.20
N ALA A 130 1.71 -16.22 9.46
CA ALA A 130 3.10 -16.00 9.15
C ALA A 130 3.38 -14.50 9.15
N TYR A 131 4.58 -14.18 9.62
CA TYR A 131 5.11 -12.85 9.65
C TYR A 131 6.44 -12.84 8.95
N GLU A 132 6.70 -11.78 8.20
CA GLU A 132 7.98 -11.57 7.57
C GLU A 132 8.58 -10.23 7.98
N LYS A 133 9.91 -10.21 7.98
CA LYS A 133 10.69 -9.03 8.31
C LYS A 133 11.02 -8.31 7.01
N VAL A 134 10.25 -7.27 6.69
CA VAL A 134 10.38 -6.52 5.44
C VAL A 134 11.36 -5.36 5.63
N PRO A 135 12.39 -5.21 4.77
CA PRO A 135 13.30 -4.07 4.83
C PRO A 135 12.61 -2.79 4.33
N VAL A 136 12.73 -1.72 5.12
CA VAL A 136 12.14 -0.41 4.82
C VAL A 136 13.14 0.71 5.05
N PHE A 137 12.88 1.86 4.42
CA PHE A 137 13.58 3.11 4.65
C PHE A 137 12.60 4.17 5.14
N TYR A 138 12.87 4.76 6.29
CA TYR A 138 12.11 5.92 6.75
C TYR A 138 12.55 7.16 6.01
N TYR A 139 11.61 8.07 5.79
CA TYR A 139 11.89 9.34 5.13
C TYR A 139 11.19 10.50 5.82
N ARG A 140 11.74 11.69 5.58
CA ARG A 140 11.10 12.96 5.88
C ARG A 140 10.77 13.69 4.59
N GLU A 141 9.60 14.30 4.55
CA GLU A 141 9.25 15.26 3.50
C GLU A 141 9.92 16.60 3.81
N ILE A 142 10.65 17.14 2.83
CA ILE A 142 11.34 18.43 2.92
C ILE A 142 10.82 19.45 1.90
N GLY A 143 9.90 19.03 1.03
CA GLY A 143 9.19 19.89 0.10
C GLY A 143 7.95 19.19 -0.42
N TYR A 144 6.88 19.95 -0.64
CA TYR A 144 5.62 19.45 -1.12
C TYR A 144 4.95 20.45 -2.05
N GLN A 145 4.32 19.95 -3.11
CA GLN A 145 3.46 20.74 -3.98
C GLN A 145 2.28 19.91 -4.46
N ARG A 146 1.09 20.46 -4.25
CA ARG A 146 -0.16 19.89 -4.76
C ARG A 146 -0.55 20.53 -6.08
N LYS A 147 -0.88 19.72 -7.09
CA LYS A 147 -1.27 20.17 -8.43
C LYS A 147 -0.23 21.13 -9.03
N GLY A 148 -0.64 21.95 -9.99
CA GLY A 148 0.21 23.00 -10.54
C GLY A 148 1.16 22.52 -11.62
N MET A 149 0.91 21.35 -12.22
CA MET A 149 1.62 20.87 -13.40
C MET A 149 0.70 20.88 -14.62
N THR A 150 1.24 21.14 -15.80
CA THR A 150 0.54 21.03 -17.08
C THR A 150 0.23 19.57 -17.43
N SER A 151 -0.66 19.34 -18.39
CA SER A 151 -1.04 17.98 -18.81
C SER A 151 0.14 17.17 -19.38
N SER A 152 1.11 17.82 -20.01
CA SER A 152 2.30 17.16 -20.55
C SER A 152 3.23 16.59 -19.47
N PHE A 153 3.09 17.00 -18.21
CA PHE A 153 3.79 16.35 -17.11
C PHE A 153 3.46 14.86 -17.02
N TYR A 154 2.18 14.52 -17.19
CA TYR A 154 1.67 13.15 -17.07
C TYR A 154 2.05 12.25 -18.25
N GLU A 155 2.53 12.84 -19.34
CA GLU A 155 3.07 12.12 -20.49
C GLU A 155 4.56 11.76 -20.28
N ASP A 156 5.26 12.56 -19.47
CA ASP A 156 6.72 12.52 -19.34
C ASP A 156 7.22 11.97 -17.99
N PHE A 157 6.31 11.85 -17.01
CA PHE A 157 6.57 11.30 -15.69
C PHE A 157 5.61 10.14 -15.43
N GLU A 158 6.08 9.17 -14.67
CA GLU A 158 5.31 8.00 -14.26
C GLU A 158 4.71 8.19 -12.87
N ASN A 159 3.50 7.68 -12.70
CA ASN A 159 2.80 7.73 -11.42
C ASN A 159 3.53 6.85 -10.39
N ASN A 160 3.79 7.39 -9.21
CA ASN A 160 4.48 6.72 -8.10
C ASN A 160 5.94 6.33 -8.37
N GLN A 161 6.56 6.85 -9.44
CA GLN A 161 7.97 6.60 -9.73
C GLN A 161 8.89 7.48 -8.86
N LEU A 162 9.99 6.91 -8.37
CA LEU A 162 11.02 7.65 -7.63
C LEU A 162 12.09 8.19 -8.61
N TYR A 163 12.37 9.49 -8.53
CA TYR A 163 13.39 10.18 -9.34
C TYR A 163 14.53 10.69 -8.47
N PHE A 164 15.76 10.35 -8.83
CA PHE A 164 16.95 10.55 -7.99
C PHE A 164 17.95 11.58 -8.56
N LYS A 165 17.73 12.05 -9.79
CA LYS A 165 18.62 12.99 -10.47
C LYS A 165 18.02 14.39 -10.46
N LYS A 166 18.88 15.39 -10.26
CA LYS A 166 18.46 16.79 -10.28
C LYS A 166 17.94 17.21 -11.66
N ALA A 167 18.46 16.60 -12.72
CA ALA A 167 18.00 16.80 -14.09
C ALA A 167 16.49 16.48 -14.26
N ASP A 168 15.98 15.44 -13.60
CA ASP A 168 14.56 15.07 -13.66
C ASP A 168 13.70 16.14 -12.99
N VAL A 169 14.15 16.69 -11.87
CA VAL A 169 13.47 17.78 -11.15
C VAL A 169 13.48 19.07 -11.96
N GLN A 170 14.61 19.38 -12.61
CA GLN A 170 14.72 20.53 -13.52
C GLN A 170 13.81 20.37 -14.74
N LYS A 171 13.70 19.14 -15.28
CA LYS A 171 12.74 18.80 -16.33
C LYS A 171 11.31 19.01 -15.84
N ALA A 172 10.98 18.54 -14.63
CA ALA A 172 9.65 18.71 -14.02
C ALA A 172 9.27 20.21 -13.91
N ALA A 173 10.22 21.09 -13.57
CA ALA A 173 9.97 22.53 -13.47
C ALA A 173 9.48 23.18 -14.78
N LEU A 174 9.78 22.59 -15.94
CA LEU A 174 9.29 23.06 -17.24
C LEU A 174 7.77 22.88 -17.38
N TYR A 175 7.18 21.97 -16.61
CA TYR A 175 5.74 21.70 -16.61
C TYR A 175 4.99 22.45 -15.52
N VAL A 176 5.66 23.28 -14.70
CA VAL A 176 4.97 24.08 -13.67
C VAL A 176 4.05 25.10 -14.35
N ASP A 177 2.77 25.05 -13.99
CA ASP A 177 1.72 25.86 -14.56
C ASP A 177 1.88 27.34 -14.17
N GLN A 178 2.03 28.20 -15.17
CA GLN A 178 2.26 29.64 -14.98
C GLN A 178 0.97 30.47 -15.06
N ARG A 179 -0.21 29.85 -15.02
CA ARG A 179 -1.48 30.57 -15.02
C ARG A 179 -1.56 31.53 -13.82
N LYS A 180 -2.10 32.75 -14.07
CA LYS A 180 -2.23 33.83 -13.08
C LYS A 180 -2.98 33.45 -11.80
N SER A 181 -3.75 32.36 -11.80
CA SER A 181 -4.51 31.89 -10.65
C SER A 181 -3.64 31.30 -9.53
N GLN A 182 -2.35 31.04 -9.77
CA GLN A 182 -1.42 30.51 -8.76
C GLN A 182 -0.08 31.27 -8.78
N PRO A 183 -0.06 32.56 -8.37
CA PRO A 183 1.18 33.33 -8.29
C PRO A 183 2.16 32.68 -7.28
N GLY A 184 3.45 32.67 -7.62
CA GLY A 184 4.50 32.12 -6.76
C GLY A 184 4.69 30.59 -6.83
N LEU A 185 3.89 29.87 -7.63
CA LEU A 185 4.03 28.42 -7.77
C LEU A 185 5.43 28.03 -8.29
N LYS A 186 5.94 28.76 -9.28
CA LYS A 186 7.27 28.52 -9.84
C LYS A 186 8.38 28.78 -8.81
N ASP A 187 8.25 29.84 -8.03
CA ASP A 187 9.23 30.17 -6.98
C ASP A 187 9.19 29.14 -5.86
N SER A 188 7.99 28.68 -5.48
CA SER A 188 7.80 27.57 -4.55
C SER A 188 8.42 26.27 -5.07
N PHE A 189 8.21 25.93 -6.35
CA PHE A 189 8.84 24.75 -6.95
C PHE A 189 10.36 24.87 -6.96
N GLN A 190 10.89 26.03 -7.35
CA GLN A 190 12.32 26.30 -7.35
C GLN A 190 12.93 26.10 -5.97
N GLN A 191 12.35 26.73 -4.94
CA GLN A 191 12.85 26.65 -3.57
C GLN A 191 12.71 25.23 -2.99
N ASN A 192 11.52 24.64 -3.10
CA ASN A 192 11.22 23.38 -2.42
C ASN A 192 11.82 22.16 -3.12
N PHE A 193 11.95 22.20 -4.44
CA PHE A 193 12.40 21.05 -5.22
C PHE A 193 13.78 21.25 -5.81
N ILE A 194 14.09 22.34 -6.51
CA ILE A 194 15.36 22.47 -7.24
C ILE A 194 16.53 22.88 -6.34
N ASP A 195 16.36 23.95 -5.56
CA ASP A 195 17.44 24.54 -4.77
C ASP A 195 17.89 23.58 -3.66
N ASN A 196 16.92 22.90 -3.05
CA ASN A 196 17.14 21.93 -1.99
C ASN A 196 17.42 20.50 -2.49
N PHE A 197 17.43 20.22 -3.80
CA PHE A 197 17.74 18.88 -4.30
C PHE A 197 19.24 18.57 -4.16
N ILE A 198 19.56 17.53 -3.40
CA ILE A 198 20.92 16.99 -3.29
C ILE A 198 20.94 15.62 -3.97
N GLU A 199 21.65 15.52 -5.10
CA GLU A 199 21.74 14.25 -5.83
C GLU A 199 22.34 13.16 -4.94
N GLY A 200 21.68 12.00 -4.96
CA GLY A 200 22.10 10.86 -4.15
C GLY A 200 21.60 10.87 -2.70
N GLU A 201 20.93 11.93 -2.24
CA GLU A 201 20.24 12.00 -0.94
C GLU A 201 18.73 12.28 -1.08
N SER A 202 18.39 13.17 -2.01
CA SER A 202 17.02 13.61 -2.30
C SER A 202 16.31 12.67 -3.26
N ILE A 203 15.00 12.54 -3.08
CA ILE A 203 14.10 11.81 -3.96
C ILE A 203 12.95 12.75 -4.34
N PHE A 204 12.68 12.88 -5.63
CA PHE A 204 11.50 13.52 -6.17
C PHE A 204 10.47 12.45 -6.50
N TRP A 205 9.27 12.56 -5.92
CA TRP A 205 8.25 11.53 -5.98
C TRP A 205 6.88 12.13 -6.32
N PRO A 206 6.46 12.04 -7.60
CA PRO A 206 5.13 12.43 -8.01
C PRO A 206 4.13 11.26 -7.88
N ASN A 207 2.92 11.55 -7.41
CA ASN A 207 1.84 10.59 -7.16
C ASN A 207 0.48 11.18 -7.58
N TRP A 208 -0.32 10.47 -8.37
CA TRP A 208 -1.64 10.92 -8.85
C TRP A 208 -2.61 9.80 -9.24
#